data_AF-A0A8J7TWD0-F1
#
_entry.id   AF-A0A8J7TWD0-F1
#
_cell.length_a   1.000
_cell.length_b   1.000
_cell.length_c   1.000
_cell.angle_alpha   90.00
_cell.angle_beta   90.00
_cell.angle_gamma   90.00
#
_symmetry.space_group_name_H-M   'P 1'
#
loop_
_entity.id
_entity.type
_entity.pdbx_description
1 polymer ?
#
loop_
_entity_poly.entity_id
_entity_poly.type
_entity_poly.pdbx_seq_one_letter_code
_entity_poly.pdbx_strand_id
1 'polypeptide(L)'
;MRRAQPGAGSMIGELPYSADEWDAIQWAARAVTGAARDGDPAARAARFADLQAILTEVRGRHGNHPILWELEADFTPDPRAAADLYVRAERASEAMGRSTLTVRLSLARVLVEELAQPEGAKLTLQSCIDDLPNATEAQCALWAQLLAECERQLPPAPETVADSGAGSPDGITDPTTTA
;
A
#
# COMPACT_ATOMS: atom_id res chain seq x y z
N MET A 1 -24.28 21.70 37.41
CA MET A 1 -24.30 20.56 36.48
C MET A 1 -24.27 21.08 35.04
N ARG A 2 -23.10 21.10 34.40
CA ARG A 2 -22.96 21.24 32.93
C ARG A 2 -22.23 19.99 32.47
N ARG A 3 -22.89 19.17 31.65
CA ARG A 3 -22.25 18.03 31.01
C ARG A 3 -21.27 18.57 29.96
N ALA A 4 -20.01 18.23 30.10
CA ALA A 4 -19.03 18.38 29.02
C ALA A 4 -19.52 17.53 27.84
N GLN A 5 -19.65 18.13 26.66
CA GLN A 5 -19.80 17.37 25.42
C GLN A 5 -18.49 16.58 25.18
N PRO A 6 -18.56 15.30 24.82
CA PRO A 6 -17.39 14.59 24.33
C PRO A 6 -16.98 15.25 23.01
N GLY A 7 -15.76 15.78 22.98
CA GLY A 7 -15.15 16.33 21.77
C GLY A 7 -15.17 15.26 20.68
N ALA A 8 -15.54 15.67 19.47
CA ALA A 8 -15.36 14.85 18.28
C ALA A 8 -13.92 14.32 18.28
N GLY A 9 -13.78 12.99 18.36
CA GLY A 9 -12.49 12.34 18.45
C GLY A 9 -11.63 12.75 17.27
N SER A 10 -10.53 13.47 17.57
CA SER A 10 -9.46 13.71 16.64
C SER A 10 -8.85 12.34 16.30
N MET A 11 -9.32 11.71 15.23
CA MET A 11 -8.72 10.49 14.66
C MET A 11 -7.40 10.79 13.94
N ILE A 12 -6.83 11.97 14.16
CA ILE A 12 -5.48 12.33 13.77
C ILE A 12 -4.68 12.34 15.06
N GLY A 13 -3.98 11.23 15.35
CA GLY A 13 -2.91 11.26 16.34
C GLY A 13 -1.98 12.42 15.97
N GLU A 14 -1.74 13.32 16.93
CA GLU A 14 -1.11 14.63 16.79
C GLU A 14 -0.07 14.63 15.67
N LEU A 15 -0.46 15.15 14.49
CA LEU A 15 0.50 15.32 13.40
C LEU A 15 1.56 16.31 13.88
N PRO A 16 2.82 16.16 13.48
CA PRO A 16 3.88 17.09 13.88
C PRO A 16 3.77 18.46 13.19
N TYR A 17 2.62 18.78 12.59
CA TYR A 17 2.39 19.98 11.79
C TYR A 17 1.36 20.88 12.45
N SER A 18 1.48 22.18 12.20
CA SER A 18 0.42 23.12 12.58
C SER A 18 -0.86 22.86 11.78
N ALA A 19 -2.00 23.31 12.32
CA ALA A 19 -3.27 23.26 11.59
C ALA A 19 -3.18 24.01 10.26
N ASP A 20 -2.51 25.16 10.23
CA ASP A 20 -2.32 25.98 9.03
C ASP A 20 -1.49 25.25 7.95
N GLU A 21 -0.44 24.53 8.36
CA GLU A 21 0.37 23.71 7.44
C GLU A 21 -0.42 22.56 6.86
N TRP A 22 -1.18 21.88 7.71
CA TRP A 22 -2.04 20.78 7.27
C TRP A 22 -3.14 21.28 6.32
N ASP A 23 -3.74 22.41 6.62
CA ASP A 23 -4.74 23.05 5.76
C ASP A 23 -4.14 23.48 4.41
N ALA A 24 -2.92 24.01 4.40
CA ALA A 24 -2.20 24.34 3.17
C ALA A 24 -1.93 23.11 2.30
N ILE A 25 -1.48 22.01 2.91
CA ILE A 25 -1.30 20.72 2.22
C ILE A 25 -2.62 20.23 1.62
N GLN A 26 -3.69 20.21 2.42
CA GLN A 26 -5.01 19.73 2.00
C GLN A 26 -5.60 20.60 0.89
N TRP A 27 -5.41 21.92 0.96
CA TRP A 27 -5.80 22.83 -0.10
C TRP A 27 -5.08 22.50 -1.41
N ALA A 28 -3.75 22.34 -1.35
CA ALA A 28 -2.94 22.06 -2.53
C ALA A 28 -3.30 20.70 -3.16
N ALA A 29 -3.47 19.66 -2.35
CA ALA A 29 -3.96 18.36 -2.79
C ALA A 29 -5.31 18.44 -3.50
N ARG A 30 -6.28 19.18 -2.94
CA ARG A 30 -7.58 19.40 -3.59
C ARG A 30 -7.45 20.13 -4.93
N ALA A 31 -6.52 21.07 -5.07
CA ALA A 31 -6.28 21.77 -6.32
C ALA A 31 -5.73 20.82 -7.41
N VAL A 32 -4.86 19.87 -7.05
CA VAL A 32 -4.41 18.81 -7.99
C VAL A 32 -5.59 17.96 -8.44
N THR A 33 -6.41 17.47 -7.52
CA THR A 33 -7.61 16.68 -7.83
C THR A 33 -8.61 17.46 -8.69
N GLY A 34 -8.80 18.75 -8.40
CA GLY A 34 -9.66 19.62 -9.19
C GLY A 34 -9.21 19.72 -10.65
N ALA A 35 -7.93 20.03 -10.88
CA ALA A 35 -7.37 20.09 -12.22
C ALA A 35 -7.43 18.75 -12.97
N ALA A 36 -7.20 17.63 -12.26
CA ALA A 36 -7.34 16.29 -12.84
C ALA A 36 -8.78 16.01 -13.28
N ARG A 37 -9.78 16.37 -12.45
CA ARG A 37 -11.20 16.20 -12.77
C ARG A 37 -11.64 17.06 -13.95
N ASP A 38 -11.07 18.25 -14.07
CA ASP A 38 -11.35 19.18 -15.18
C ASP A 38 -10.65 18.77 -16.49
N GLY A 39 -9.85 17.69 -16.47
CA GLY A 39 -9.16 17.16 -17.65
C GLY A 39 -8.03 18.05 -18.13
N ASP A 40 -7.46 18.89 -17.26
CA ASP A 40 -6.37 19.81 -17.60
C ASP A 40 -5.02 19.26 -17.08
N PRO A 41 -4.26 18.53 -17.91
CA PRO A 41 -2.99 17.95 -17.50
C PRO A 41 -1.91 19.00 -17.19
N ALA A 42 -1.95 20.16 -17.85
CA ALA A 42 -0.99 21.23 -17.61
C ALA A 42 -1.25 21.90 -16.26
N ALA A 43 -2.51 22.21 -15.96
CA ALA A 43 -2.90 22.71 -14.65
C ALA A 43 -2.61 21.68 -13.56
N ARG A 44 -2.92 20.39 -13.77
CA ARG A 44 -2.61 19.33 -12.82
C ARG A 44 -1.12 19.29 -12.49
N ALA A 45 -0.25 19.31 -13.51
CA ALA A 45 1.20 19.30 -13.31
C ALA A 45 1.68 20.54 -12.54
N ALA A 46 1.17 21.73 -12.86
CA ALA A 46 1.50 22.95 -12.13
C ALA A 46 1.06 22.89 -10.65
N ARG A 47 -0.18 22.44 -10.38
CA ARG A 47 -0.67 22.27 -9.00
C ARG A 47 0.09 21.21 -8.23
N PHE A 48 0.53 20.15 -8.90
CA PHE A 48 1.34 19.12 -8.26
C PHE A 48 2.72 19.67 -7.88
N ALA A 49 3.34 20.50 -8.72
CA ALA A 49 4.57 21.19 -8.36
C ALA A 49 4.40 22.11 -7.13
N ASP A 50 3.29 22.83 -7.04
CA ASP A 50 2.95 23.64 -5.85
C ASP A 50 2.83 22.77 -4.59
N LEU A 51 2.13 21.63 -4.68
CA LEU A 51 2.03 20.66 -3.58
C LEU A 51 3.41 20.14 -3.17
N GLN A 52 4.26 19.75 -4.12
CA GLN A 52 5.61 19.27 -3.83
C GLN A 52 6.48 20.31 -3.12
N ALA A 53 6.34 21.59 -3.48
CA ALA A 53 7.03 22.68 -2.78
C ALA A 53 6.59 22.77 -1.31
N ILE A 54 5.28 22.74 -1.05
CA ILE A 54 4.73 22.75 0.32
C ILE A 54 5.21 21.53 1.12
N LEU A 55 5.11 20.32 0.54
CA LEU A 55 5.55 19.08 1.21
C LEU A 55 7.05 19.10 1.52
N THR A 56 7.86 19.66 0.63
CA THR A 56 9.30 19.80 0.83
C THR A 56 9.61 20.77 1.96
N GLU A 57 8.91 21.90 2.03
CA GLU A 57 9.08 22.87 3.12
C GLU A 57 8.69 22.26 4.48
N VAL A 58 7.53 21.60 4.54
CA VAL A 58 7.04 20.97 5.78
C VAL A 58 7.99 19.85 6.23
N ARG A 59 8.49 19.01 5.31
CA ARG A 59 9.54 18.02 5.62
C ARG A 59 10.81 18.67 6.15
N GLY A 60 11.21 19.80 5.59
CA GLY A 60 12.39 20.55 6.04
C GLY A 60 12.27 21.07 7.48
N ARG A 61 11.05 21.43 7.91
CA ARG A 61 10.80 21.98 9.25
C ARG A 61 10.57 20.90 10.32
N HIS A 62 9.89 19.81 9.96
CA HIS A 62 9.39 18.83 10.93
C HIS A 62 9.99 17.43 10.75
N GLY A 63 10.83 17.25 9.74
CA GLY A 63 11.36 15.94 9.35
C GLY A 63 10.39 15.16 8.48
N ASN A 64 10.76 13.91 8.18
CA ASN A 64 9.97 13.08 7.31
C ASN A 64 8.92 12.29 8.09
N HIS A 65 7.64 12.57 7.86
CA HIS A 65 6.53 11.74 8.32
C HIS A 65 5.96 10.92 7.16
N PRO A 66 5.55 9.66 7.40
CA PRO A 66 5.02 8.78 6.35
C PRO A 66 3.91 9.41 5.51
N ILE A 67 2.97 10.12 6.14
CA ILE A 67 1.83 10.75 5.47
C ILE A 67 2.23 11.72 4.34
N LEU A 68 3.40 12.38 4.43
CA LEU A 68 3.82 13.31 3.39
C LEU A 68 4.32 12.58 2.15
N TRP A 69 4.95 11.42 2.32
CA TRP A 69 5.34 10.57 1.20
C TRP A 69 4.16 9.85 0.58
N GLU A 70 3.22 9.37 1.40
CA GLU A 70 1.96 8.78 0.91
C GLU A 70 1.20 9.81 0.06
N LEU A 71 1.04 11.04 0.56
CA LEU A 71 0.37 12.10 -0.19
C LEU A 71 1.13 12.52 -1.46
N GLU A 72 2.46 12.58 -1.42
CA GLU A 72 3.25 12.84 -2.63
C GLU A 72 3.05 11.73 -3.68
N ALA A 73 2.99 10.48 -3.24
CA ALA A 73 2.77 9.32 -4.09
C ALA A 73 1.39 9.34 -4.76
N ASP A 74 0.33 9.71 -4.02
CA ASP A 74 -1.06 9.78 -4.52
C ASP A 74 -1.21 10.65 -5.78
N PHE A 75 -0.37 11.68 -5.91
CA PHE A 75 -0.43 12.63 -7.04
C PHE A 75 0.67 12.44 -8.09
N THR A 76 1.67 11.61 -7.80
CA THR A 76 2.81 11.37 -8.68
C THR A 76 2.36 10.67 -9.97
N PRO A 77 2.61 11.25 -11.16
CA PRO A 77 2.08 10.70 -12.42
C PRO A 77 2.86 9.49 -12.94
N ASP A 78 4.12 9.32 -12.55
CA ASP A 78 4.92 8.14 -12.91
C ASP A 78 4.67 7.01 -11.89
N PRO A 79 4.08 5.87 -12.30
CA PRO A 79 3.74 4.80 -11.37
C PRO A 79 4.94 4.20 -10.64
N ARG A 80 6.13 4.19 -11.26
CA ARG A 80 7.35 3.69 -10.62
C ARG A 80 7.82 4.62 -9.51
N ALA A 81 7.89 5.92 -9.77
CA ALA A 81 8.19 6.92 -8.75
C ALA A 81 7.15 6.94 -7.61
N ALA A 82 5.86 6.76 -7.94
CA ALA A 82 4.80 6.64 -6.93
C ALA A 82 5.01 5.41 -6.03
N ALA A 83 5.32 4.25 -6.61
CA ALA A 83 5.62 3.03 -5.85
C ALA A 83 6.84 3.22 -4.92
N ASP A 84 7.91 3.86 -5.39
CA ASP A 84 9.08 4.17 -4.56
C ASP A 84 8.73 5.07 -3.36
N LEU A 85 7.83 6.04 -3.55
CA LEU A 85 7.35 6.91 -2.47
C LEU A 85 6.49 6.15 -1.46
N TYR A 86 5.59 5.26 -1.90
CA TYR A 86 4.83 4.41 -0.98
C TYR A 86 5.73 3.49 -0.17
N VAL A 87 6.77 2.88 -0.77
CA VAL A 87 7.75 2.07 -0.03
C VAL A 87 8.48 2.89 1.03
N ARG A 88 8.79 4.17 0.76
CA ARG A 88 9.36 5.08 1.78
C ARG A 88 8.36 5.38 2.89
N ALA A 89 7.10 5.65 2.54
CA ALA A 89 6.04 5.88 3.51
C ALA A 89 5.82 4.66 4.41
N GLU A 90 5.81 3.45 3.84
CA GLU A 90 5.64 2.19 4.57
C GLU A 90 6.76 2.01 5.60
N ARG A 91 8.02 2.04 5.17
CA ARG A 91 9.18 1.88 6.06
C ARG A 91 9.18 2.90 7.20
N ALA A 92 8.75 4.11 6.91
CA ALA A 92 8.67 5.16 7.93
C ALA A 92 7.51 4.94 8.90
N SER A 93 6.35 4.50 8.41
CA SER A 93 5.23 4.10 9.28
C SER A 93 5.65 2.98 10.22
N GLU A 94 6.32 1.93 9.71
CA GLU A 94 6.84 0.82 10.52
C GLU A 94 7.83 1.31 11.58
N ALA A 95 8.81 2.13 11.19
CA ALA A 95 9.81 2.68 12.11
C ALA A 95 9.18 3.54 13.23
N MET A 96 8.01 4.13 12.97
CA MET A 96 7.24 4.91 13.93
C MET A 96 6.19 4.08 14.69
N GLY A 97 6.07 2.78 14.43
CA GLY A 97 5.04 1.91 15.01
C GLY A 97 3.61 2.32 14.63
N ARG A 98 3.43 2.92 13.45
CA ARG A 98 2.14 3.35 12.90
C ARG A 98 1.60 2.29 11.95
N SER A 99 0.28 2.27 11.78
CA SER A 99 -0.35 1.37 10.80
C SER A 99 0.19 1.64 9.39
N THR A 100 0.39 0.57 8.64
CA THR A 100 0.87 0.61 7.24
C THR A 100 -0.25 0.37 6.24
N LEU A 101 -1.47 0.11 6.71
CA LEU A 101 -2.56 -0.41 5.89
C LEU A 101 -2.89 0.46 4.68
N THR A 102 -3.07 1.78 4.87
CA THR A 102 -3.43 2.67 3.75
C THR A 102 -2.34 2.74 2.71
N VAL A 103 -1.08 2.89 3.16
CA VAL A 103 0.10 2.90 2.30
C VAL A 103 0.22 1.61 1.50
N ARG A 104 0.06 0.45 2.15
CA ARG A 104 0.15 -0.87 1.50
C ARG A 104 -0.98 -1.10 0.51
N LEU A 105 -2.20 -0.66 0.81
CA LEU A 105 -3.32 -0.74 -0.14
C LEU A 105 -3.08 0.13 -1.38
N SER A 106 -2.60 1.36 -1.20
CA SER A 106 -2.26 2.24 -2.32
C SER A 106 -1.07 1.72 -3.14
N LEU A 107 -0.04 1.16 -2.50
CA LEU A 107 1.08 0.50 -3.18
C LEU A 107 0.62 -0.71 -3.99
N ALA A 108 -0.15 -1.62 -3.37
CA ALA A 108 -0.67 -2.80 -4.04
C ALA A 108 -1.52 -2.44 -5.26
N ARG A 109 -2.31 -1.37 -5.16
CA ARG A 109 -3.10 -0.84 -6.27
C ARG A 109 -2.21 -0.38 -7.43
N VAL A 110 -1.18 0.43 -7.18
CA VAL A 110 -0.23 0.86 -8.23
C VAL A 110 0.50 -0.34 -8.86
N LEU A 111 0.91 -1.31 -8.05
CA LEU A 111 1.59 -2.50 -8.53
C LEU A 111 0.71 -3.31 -9.49
N VAL A 112 -0.57 -3.49 -9.18
CA VAL A 112 -1.47 -4.32 -9.99
C VAL A 112 -2.09 -3.57 -11.17
N GLU A 113 -2.52 -2.32 -10.99
CA GLU A 113 -3.25 -1.55 -12.01
C GLU A 113 -2.32 -0.89 -13.03
N GLU A 114 -1.18 -0.37 -12.59
CA GLU A 114 -0.34 0.53 -13.40
C GLU A 114 1.01 -0.10 -13.80
N LEU A 115 1.53 -1.03 -12.98
CA LEU A 115 2.83 -1.65 -13.22
C LEU A 115 2.76 -3.11 -13.71
N ALA A 116 1.56 -3.70 -13.72
CA ALA A 116 1.34 -5.11 -14.07
C ALA A 116 2.26 -6.07 -13.29
N GLN A 117 2.39 -5.85 -11.98
CA GLN A 117 3.18 -6.65 -11.03
C GLN A 117 2.28 -7.30 -9.96
N PRO A 118 1.40 -8.24 -10.35
CA PRO A 118 0.44 -8.85 -9.42
C PRO A 118 1.10 -9.68 -8.32
N GLU A 119 2.28 -10.26 -8.54
CA GLU A 119 3.05 -10.98 -7.50
C GLU A 119 3.46 -10.02 -6.37
N GLY A 120 4.03 -8.86 -6.73
CA GLY A 120 4.45 -7.84 -5.77
C GLY A 120 3.27 -7.24 -5.01
N ALA A 121 2.16 -6.98 -5.71
CA ALA A 121 0.92 -6.52 -5.11
C ALA A 121 0.37 -7.54 -4.10
N LYS A 122 0.34 -8.83 -4.47
CA LYS A 122 -0.12 -9.91 -3.57
C LYS A 122 0.72 -10.01 -2.30
N LEU A 123 2.04 -9.96 -2.41
CA LEU A 123 2.94 -9.97 -1.24
C LEU A 123 2.66 -8.77 -0.33
N THR A 124 2.50 -7.58 -0.91
CA THR A 124 2.15 -6.35 -0.18
C THR A 124 0.83 -6.48 0.58
N LEU A 125 -0.20 -7.05 -0.07
CA LEU A 125 -1.52 -7.27 0.55
C LEU A 125 -1.49 -8.32 1.67
N GLN A 126 -0.67 -9.36 1.53
CA GLN A 126 -0.49 -10.37 2.57
C GLN A 126 0.12 -9.77 3.84
N SER A 127 1.01 -8.79 3.71
CA SER A 127 1.55 -8.03 4.85
C SER A 127 0.50 -7.18 5.58
N CYS A 128 -0.69 -6.96 5.01
CA CYS A 128 -1.77 -6.22 5.69
C CYS A 128 -2.59 -7.07 6.67
N ILE A 129 -2.45 -8.41 6.69
CA ILE A 129 -3.35 -9.31 7.44
C ILE A 129 -3.45 -8.93 8.91
N ASP A 130 -2.33 -8.55 9.54
CA ASP A 130 -2.28 -8.18 10.96
C ASP A 130 -2.93 -6.81 11.24
N ASP A 131 -3.02 -5.94 10.24
CA ASP A 131 -3.66 -4.62 10.33
C ASP A 131 -5.19 -4.69 10.09
N LEU A 132 -5.69 -5.74 9.41
CA LEU A 132 -7.11 -5.88 9.04
C LEU A 132 -8.12 -5.86 10.20
N PRO A 133 -7.83 -6.40 11.41
CA PRO A 133 -8.78 -6.32 12.53
C PRO A 133 -9.12 -4.90 12.97
N ASN A 134 -8.25 -3.93 12.66
CA ASN A 134 -8.46 -2.51 12.97
C ASN A 134 -8.89 -1.70 11.74
N ALA A 135 -9.05 -2.35 10.59
CA ALA A 135 -9.43 -1.70 9.34
C ALA A 135 -10.91 -1.34 9.31
N THR A 136 -11.22 -0.29 8.57
CA THR A 136 -12.60 0.04 8.19
C THR A 136 -13.15 -0.98 7.18
N GLU A 137 -14.48 -1.08 7.10
CA GLU A 137 -15.16 -1.94 6.11
C GLU A 137 -14.70 -1.62 4.67
N ALA A 138 -14.55 -0.33 4.35
CA ALA A 138 -14.08 0.11 3.03
C ALA A 138 -12.64 -0.37 2.73
N GLN A 139 -11.75 -0.36 3.72
CA GLN A 139 -10.39 -0.88 3.57
C GLN A 139 -10.37 -2.39 3.40
N CYS A 140 -11.18 -3.13 4.16
CA CYS A 140 -11.33 -4.58 3.99
C CYS A 140 -11.87 -4.94 2.60
N ALA A 141 -12.86 -4.19 2.11
CA ALA A 141 -13.41 -4.37 0.77
C ALA A 141 -12.36 -4.11 -0.32
N LEU A 142 -11.60 -3.01 -0.20
CA LEU A 142 -10.52 -2.69 -1.13
C LEU A 142 -9.42 -3.76 -1.13
N TRP A 143 -9.01 -4.23 0.06
CA TRP A 143 -8.04 -5.31 0.20
C TRP A 143 -8.50 -6.59 -0.54
N ALA A 144 -9.75 -7.01 -0.31
CA ALA A 144 -10.30 -8.20 -0.94
C ALA A 144 -10.40 -8.06 -2.46
N GLN A 145 -10.82 -6.88 -2.94
CA GLN A 145 -10.87 -6.58 -4.37
C GLN A 145 -9.48 -6.67 -5.02
N LEU A 146 -8.46 -6.04 -4.44
CA LEU A 146 -7.10 -6.06 -4.96
C LEU A 146 -6.49 -7.47 -4.92
N LEU A 147 -6.77 -8.26 -3.87
CA LEU A 147 -6.30 -9.64 -3.79
C LEU A 147 -6.91 -10.50 -4.91
N ALA A 148 -8.22 -10.39 -5.14
CA ALA A 148 -8.90 -11.08 -6.22
C ALA A 148 -8.39 -10.64 -7.61
N GLU A 149 -8.04 -9.36 -7.78
CA GLU A 149 -7.37 -8.86 -8.99
C GLU A 149 -6.02 -9.53 -9.22
N CYS A 150 -5.18 -9.59 -8.18
CA CYS A 150 -3.87 -10.26 -8.27
C CYS A 150 -4.04 -11.73 -8.67
N GLU A 151 -4.96 -12.45 -8.04
CA GLU A 151 -5.22 -13.87 -8.33
C GLU A 151 -5.71 -14.12 -9.76
N ARG A 152 -6.43 -13.17 -10.35
CA ARG A 152 -6.88 -13.25 -11.74
C ARG A 152 -5.75 -13.05 -12.75
N GLN A 153 -4.78 -12.20 -12.42
CA GLN A 153 -3.66 -11.89 -13.31
C GLN A 153 -2.51 -12.89 -13.21
N LEU A 154 -2.36 -13.55 -12.05
CA LEU A 154 -1.34 -14.57 -11.86
C LEU A 154 -1.62 -15.82 -12.70
N PRO A 155 -0.59 -16.45 -13.28
CA PRO A 155 -0.77 -17.75 -13.90
C PRO A 155 -1.27 -18.75 -12.85
N PRO A 156 -2.11 -19.73 -13.23
CA PRO A 156 -2.48 -20.81 -12.33
C PRO A 156 -1.18 -21.46 -11.84
N ALA A 157 -1.13 -21.78 -10.55
CA ALA A 157 0.00 -22.52 -9.99
C ALA A 157 0.24 -23.75 -10.88
N PRO A 158 1.50 -24.06 -11.25
CA PRO A 158 1.77 -25.24 -12.05
C PRO A 158 1.10 -26.40 -11.35
N GLU A 159 0.18 -27.07 -12.05
CA GLU A 159 -0.41 -28.29 -11.55
C GLU A 159 0.78 -29.15 -11.16
N THR A 160 0.96 -29.37 -9.86
CA THR A 160 1.94 -30.34 -9.39
C THR A 160 1.47 -31.62 -10.02
N VAL A 161 2.06 -31.98 -11.16
CA VAL A 161 1.90 -33.27 -11.79
C VAL A 161 2.39 -34.19 -10.70
N ALA A 162 1.42 -34.72 -9.94
CA ALA A 162 1.67 -35.68 -8.91
C ALA A 162 2.35 -36.82 -9.67
N ASP A 163 3.67 -36.86 -9.56
CA ASP A 163 4.49 -37.95 -10.04
C ASP A 163 4.02 -39.17 -9.26
N SER A 164 2.95 -39.76 -9.76
CA SER A 164 2.42 -41.06 -9.38
C SER A 164 3.34 -42.10 -10.02
N GLY A 165 4.64 -41.92 -9.85
CA GLY A 165 5.65 -42.94 -10.00
C GLY A 165 5.46 -43.93 -8.85
N ALA A 166 4.40 -44.71 -8.95
CA ALA A 166 4.29 -46.02 -8.31
C ALA A 166 5.38 -46.93 -8.91
N GLY A 167 6.63 -46.64 -8.60
CA GLY A 167 7.73 -47.56 -8.77
C GLY A 167 7.74 -48.47 -7.55
N SER A 168 6.91 -49.51 -7.56
CA SER A 168 7.10 -50.66 -6.68
C SER A 168 8.54 -51.17 -6.84
N PRO A 169 9.37 -51.22 -5.79
CA PRO A 169 10.59 -52.01 -5.83
C PRO A 169 10.19 -53.48 -5.67
N ASP A 170 9.73 -54.09 -6.77
CA ASP A 170 9.66 -55.54 -6.85
C ASP A 170 11.08 -56.09 -6.92
N GLY A 171 11.42 -56.90 -5.91
CA GLY A 171 12.39 -57.98 -6.06
C GLY A 171 13.84 -57.65 -5.72
N ILE A 172 14.16 -57.60 -4.43
CA ILE A 172 15.44 -58.17 -3.96
C ILE A 172 15.10 -59.41 -3.15
N THR A 173 15.27 -60.56 -3.79
CA THR A 173 15.21 -61.87 -3.15
C THR A 173 16.47 -62.08 -2.32
N ASP A 174 16.27 -62.56 -1.09
CA ASP A 174 17.28 -63.00 -0.15
C ASP A 174 17.85 -64.37 -0.58
N PRO A 175 19.16 -64.56 -0.77
CA PRO A 175 19.75 -65.89 -0.77
C PRO A 175 20.24 -66.24 0.64
N THR A 176 19.41 -66.99 1.35
CA THR A 176 19.75 -67.79 2.53
C THR A 176 20.83 -68.82 2.19
N THR A 177 21.88 -68.85 3.02
CA THR A 177 22.63 -70.02 3.54
C THR A 177 23.06 -71.13 2.59
N THR A 178 24.37 -71.37 2.52
CA THR A 178 25.13 -72.65 2.51
C THR A 178 26.61 -72.26 2.30
N ALA A 179 27.65 -72.61 3.07
CA ALA A 179 27.92 -73.56 4.14
C ALA A 179 29.01 -72.96 5.08
#